data_AF-Q5ZJG9-F1
#
_entry.id   AF-Q5ZJG9-F1
#
_cell.length_a   1.000
_cell.length_b   1.000
_cell.length_c   1.000
_cell.angle_alpha   90.00
_cell.angle_beta   90.00
_cell.angle_gamma   90.00
#
_symmetry.space_group_name_H-M   'P 1'
#
loop_
_entity.id
_entity.type
_entity.pdbx_description
1 polymer ?
#
loop_
_entity_poly.entity_id
_entity_poly.type
_entity_poly.pdbx_seq_one_letter_code
_entity_poly.pdbx_strand_id
1 'polypeptide(L)'
;MAAGGSTQKAAAAVGSPMPEKLWRITSWLKKTFENQLVPQFDVNTKTTDLLYELVEYSEERERDVSFLIEDMKKRAAEYDAGAEYLQSLLTESLGLSPSSLSEEGTAHLNTLVDSAMILETKDTYLTSFFCAISDRTLELHAAESKNKEMEQRLVNLKKKLTATLVLEKQLEKDLEKTKTHLEIEVAKSENRLQNLQFLEDKSEDLKIRIKTAEEQLAASGLDQSLLHESLVSMSEKLAEMQEEMVHVKKKLEYYLDLPPNLSLARVKVEEAKRELNALEEEFSKQIEMLTHDVQETKKL
;
A
#
# COMPACT_ATOMS: atom_id res chain seq x y z
N MET A 1 -97.63 -2.51 -22.03
CA MET A 1 -97.10 -3.79 -21.47
C MET A 1 -95.59 -3.69 -21.62
N ALA A 2 -94.80 -3.31 -20.60
CA ALA A 2 -94.43 -4.10 -19.40
C ALA A 2 -94.04 -5.53 -19.80
N ALA A 3 -92.85 -6.07 -19.53
CA ALA A 3 -91.82 -5.85 -18.51
C ALA A 3 -90.43 -6.15 -19.16
N GLY A 4 -89.29 -5.63 -18.74
CA GLY A 4 -88.74 -5.62 -17.39
C GLY A 4 -87.70 -6.74 -17.27
N GLY A 5 -86.43 -6.39 -17.04
CA GLY A 5 -85.35 -7.36 -16.86
C GLY A 5 -83.96 -6.74 -16.94
N SER A 6 -83.56 -6.09 -15.86
CA SER A 6 -82.22 -5.50 -15.64
C SER A 6 -81.40 -6.44 -14.76
N THR A 7 -80.23 -6.91 -15.23
CA THR A 7 -79.20 -7.45 -14.34
C THR A 7 -77.79 -7.33 -14.96
N GLN A 8 -77.07 -6.30 -14.49
CA GLN A 8 -75.74 -6.42 -13.86
C GLN A 8 -74.50 -6.80 -14.72
N LYS A 9 -73.78 -5.75 -15.13
CA LYS A 9 -72.38 -5.44 -14.75
C LYS A 9 -71.44 -6.64 -14.52
N ALA A 10 -70.48 -6.83 -15.42
CA ALA A 10 -69.14 -7.28 -15.06
C ALA A 10 -68.12 -6.65 -16.03
N ALA A 11 -67.28 -5.78 -15.46
CA ALA A 11 -66.10 -5.25 -16.10
C ALA A 11 -65.16 -6.43 -16.45
N ALA A 12 -64.89 -6.62 -17.73
CA ALA A 12 -63.80 -7.50 -18.16
C ALA A 12 -62.48 -6.76 -17.91
N ALA A 13 -61.78 -7.25 -16.90
CA ALA A 13 -60.48 -6.82 -16.47
C ALA A 13 -59.47 -6.86 -17.63
N VAL A 14 -58.73 -5.76 -17.74
CA VAL A 14 -57.36 -5.70 -18.28
C VAL A 14 -56.55 -6.84 -17.65
N GLY A 15 -56.16 -7.83 -18.45
CA GLY A 15 -55.45 -9.01 -17.95
C GLY A 15 -54.97 -9.96 -19.05
N SER A 16 -53.73 -9.72 -19.51
CA SER A 16 -52.77 -10.70 -20.06
C SER A 16 -52.60 -10.83 -21.59
N PRO A 17 -51.60 -10.14 -22.20
CA PRO A 17 -51.07 -10.42 -23.55
C PRO A 17 -50.00 -11.55 -23.56
N MET A 18 -49.73 -12.19 -22.42
CA MET A 18 -48.67 -13.19 -22.24
C MET A 18 -48.68 -14.38 -23.25
N PRO A 19 -49.82 -14.96 -23.66
CA PRO A 19 -49.82 -16.15 -24.51
C PRO A 19 -49.30 -15.88 -25.94
N GLU A 20 -49.64 -14.73 -26.51
CA GLU A 20 -49.26 -14.36 -27.88
C GLU A 20 -47.77 -13.99 -27.96
N LYS A 21 -47.27 -13.25 -26.97
CA LYS A 21 -45.84 -12.93 -26.85
C LYS A 21 -44.99 -14.20 -26.76
N LEU A 22 -45.37 -15.12 -25.88
CA LEU A 22 -44.68 -16.40 -25.71
C LEU A 22 -44.71 -17.27 -26.96
N TRP A 23 -45.85 -17.32 -27.65
CA TRP A 23 -45.97 -18.06 -28.90
C TRP A 23 -45.03 -17.50 -29.99
N ARG A 24 -44.98 -16.16 -30.13
CA ARG A 24 -44.08 -15.49 -31.09
C ARG A 24 -42.61 -15.75 -30.76
N ILE A 25 -42.22 -15.64 -29.49
CA ILE A 25 -40.86 -15.97 -29.01
C ILE A 25 -40.52 -17.44 -29.33
N THR A 26 -41.42 -18.38 -29.02
CA THR A 26 -41.18 -19.81 -29.23
C THR A 26 -41.04 -20.14 -30.72
N SER A 27 -41.87 -19.53 -31.57
CA SER A 27 -41.79 -19.69 -33.02
C SER A 27 -40.49 -19.11 -33.58
N TRP A 28 -40.09 -17.92 -33.11
CA TRP A 28 -38.84 -17.29 -33.50
C TRP A 28 -37.62 -18.12 -33.07
N LEU A 29 -37.58 -18.59 -31.81
CA LEU A 29 -36.52 -19.47 -31.33
C LEU A 29 -36.43 -20.75 -32.17
N LYS A 30 -37.55 -21.35 -32.55
CA LYS A 30 -37.55 -22.54 -33.42
C LYS A 30 -36.97 -22.24 -34.82
N LYS A 31 -37.23 -21.06 -35.38
CA LYS A 31 -36.67 -20.59 -36.65
C LYS A 31 -35.17 -20.25 -36.53
N THR A 32 -34.74 -19.62 -35.44
CA THR A 32 -33.32 -19.26 -35.25
C THR A 32 -32.45 -20.48 -34.97
N PHE A 33 -32.99 -21.49 -34.27
CA PHE A 33 -32.27 -22.69 -33.86
C PHE A 33 -32.65 -23.91 -34.72
N GLU A 34 -33.01 -23.75 -35.99
CA GLU A 34 -33.51 -24.80 -36.92
C GLU A 34 -32.90 -26.21 -36.77
N ASN A 35 -31.63 -26.36 -36.37
CA ASN A 35 -30.93 -27.64 -36.14
C ASN A 35 -30.37 -27.88 -34.71
N GLN A 36 -30.72 -27.06 -33.72
CA GLN A 36 -30.27 -27.19 -32.32
C GLN A 36 -31.47 -27.17 -31.35
N LEU A 37 -31.32 -27.85 -30.20
CA LEU A 37 -32.32 -27.78 -29.14
C LEU A 37 -32.37 -26.35 -28.58
N VAL A 38 -33.55 -25.73 -28.62
CA VAL A 38 -33.77 -24.42 -28.00
C VAL A 38 -33.40 -24.53 -26.51
N PRO A 39 -32.45 -23.70 -26.02
CA PRO A 39 -32.07 -23.73 -24.61
C PRO A 39 -33.28 -23.49 -23.71
N GLN A 40 -33.39 -24.25 -22.62
CA GLN A 40 -34.42 -24.00 -21.62
C GLN A 40 -34.20 -22.62 -21.02
N PHE A 41 -35.25 -21.78 -21.03
CA PHE A 41 -35.22 -20.45 -20.46
C PHE A 41 -36.30 -20.30 -19.40
N ASP A 42 -36.00 -19.55 -18.36
CA ASP A 42 -36.96 -19.25 -17.30
C ASP A 42 -38.02 -18.27 -17.83
N VAL A 43 -39.28 -18.71 -17.84
CA VAL A 43 -40.45 -17.91 -18.26
C VAL A 43 -40.82 -16.90 -17.17
N ASN A 44 -39.90 -15.96 -16.91
CA ASN A 44 -40.12 -14.81 -16.04
C ASN A 44 -40.54 -13.60 -16.88
N THR A 45 -41.37 -12.70 -16.36
CA THR A 45 -41.87 -11.50 -17.07
C THR A 45 -40.72 -10.68 -17.67
N LYS A 46 -39.63 -10.49 -16.92
CA LYS A 46 -38.41 -9.80 -17.39
C LYS A 46 -37.74 -10.53 -18.56
N THR A 47 -37.63 -11.86 -18.49
CA THR A 47 -37.01 -12.68 -19.55
C THR A 47 -37.88 -12.71 -20.80
N THR A 48 -39.20 -12.81 -20.64
CA THR A 48 -40.15 -12.84 -21.76
C THR A 48 -40.24 -11.50 -22.46
N ASP A 49 -40.20 -10.38 -21.72
CA ASP A 49 -40.20 -9.04 -22.34
C ASP A 49 -38.88 -8.76 -23.08
N LEU A 50 -37.72 -9.16 -22.51
CA LEU A 50 -36.43 -9.04 -23.18
C LEU A 50 -36.35 -9.90 -24.45
N LEU A 51 -36.83 -11.14 -24.40
CA LEU A 51 -36.89 -12.02 -25.57
C LEU A 51 -37.87 -11.49 -26.62
N TYR A 52 -39.00 -10.92 -26.20
CA TYR A 52 -39.96 -10.30 -27.12
C TYR A 52 -39.36 -9.08 -27.82
N GLU A 53 -38.67 -8.21 -27.09
CA GLU A 53 -37.92 -7.07 -27.66
C GLU A 53 -36.85 -7.54 -28.65
N LEU A 54 -36.12 -8.62 -28.33
CA LEU A 54 -35.14 -9.21 -29.23
C LEU A 54 -35.78 -9.77 -30.51
N VAL A 55 -36.96 -10.38 -30.40
CA VAL A 55 -37.74 -10.85 -31.55
C VAL A 55 -38.12 -9.66 -32.43
N GLU A 56 -38.72 -8.62 -31.86
CA GLU A 56 -39.12 -7.41 -32.61
C GLU A 56 -37.93 -6.76 -33.31
N TYR A 57 -36.81 -6.60 -32.60
CA TYR A 57 -35.57 -6.06 -33.17
C TYR A 57 -35.00 -6.95 -34.28
N SER A 58 -35.05 -8.27 -34.11
CA SER A 58 -34.56 -9.21 -35.13
C SER A 58 -35.43 -9.22 -36.39
N GLU A 59 -36.76 -9.14 -36.24
CA GLU A 59 -37.71 -9.09 -37.34
C GLU A 59 -37.69 -7.74 -38.06
N GLU A 60 -37.46 -6.64 -37.33
CA GLU A 60 -37.19 -5.32 -37.92
C GLU A 60 -35.92 -5.36 -38.76
N ARG A 61 -34.81 -5.85 -38.20
CA ARG A 61 -33.56 -6.03 -38.95
C ARG A 61 -33.73 -6.96 -40.15
N GLU A 62 -34.48 -8.06 -40.02
CA GLU A 62 -34.74 -8.99 -41.14
C GLU A 62 -35.58 -8.33 -42.24
N ARG A 63 -36.56 -7.49 -41.87
CA ARG A 63 -37.32 -6.66 -42.82
C ARG A 63 -36.43 -5.65 -43.53
N ASP A 64 -35.59 -4.92 -42.81
CA ASP A 64 -34.68 -3.92 -43.38
C ASP A 64 -33.70 -4.55 -44.37
N VAL A 65 -33.11 -5.70 -43.99
CA VAL A 65 -32.25 -6.48 -44.89
C VAL A 65 -33.03 -6.97 -46.11
N SER A 66 -34.27 -7.43 -45.92
CA SER A 66 -35.11 -7.87 -47.04
C SER A 66 -35.43 -6.73 -48.00
N PHE A 67 -35.74 -5.53 -47.50
CA PHE A 67 -35.95 -4.34 -48.33
C PHE A 67 -34.69 -3.95 -49.09
N LEU A 68 -33.51 -4.00 -48.44
CA LEU A 68 -32.24 -3.74 -49.10
C LEU A 68 -31.98 -4.75 -50.23
N ILE A 69 -32.23 -6.04 -50.00
CA ILE A 69 -32.06 -7.09 -51.02
C ILE A 69 -32.99 -6.81 -52.22
N GLU A 70 -34.26 -6.46 -51.96
CA GLU A 70 -35.21 -6.20 -53.03
C GLU A 70 -34.85 -4.93 -53.83
N ASP A 71 -34.40 -3.86 -53.16
CA ASP A 71 -33.87 -2.66 -53.83
C ASP A 71 -32.67 -2.98 -54.71
N MET A 72 -31.71 -3.76 -54.20
CA MET A 72 -30.53 -4.17 -54.96
C MET A 72 -30.90 -5.01 -56.19
N LYS A 73 -31.85 -5.95 -56.05
CA LYS A 73 -32.34 -6.75 -57.18
C LYS A 73 -33.02 -5.88 -58.24
N LYS A 74 -33.88 -4.97 -57.82
CA LYS A 74 -34.56 -4.04 -58.74
C LYS A 74 -33.55 -3.19 -59.49
N ARG A 75 -32.57 -2.63 -58.77
CA ARG A 75 -31.50 -1.82 -59.37
C ARG A 75 -30.64 -2.63 -60.35
N ALA A 76 -30.31 -3.88 -60.02
CA ALA A 76 -29.59 -4.77 -60.93
C ALA A 76 -30.38 -5.00 -62.23
N ALA A 77 -31.68 -5.29 -62.13
CA ALA A 77 -32.55 -5.45 -63.30
C ALA A 77 -32.66 -4.16 -64.14
N GLU A 78 -32.69 -2.99 -63.51
CA GLU A 78 -32.66 -1.69 -64.21
C GLU A 78 -31.34 -1.48 -64.97
N TYR A 79 -30.21 -1.83 -64.37
CA TYR A 79 -28.89 -1.75 -65.02
C TYR A 79 -28.77 -2.76 -66.18
N ASP A 80 -29.25 -4.00 -66.01
CA ASP A 80 -29.23 -5.01 -67.06
C ASP A 80 -30.07 -4.58 -68.27
N ALA A 81 -31.30 -4.10 -68.03
CA ALA A 81 -32.16 -3.58 -69.09
C ALA A 81 -31.55 -2.35 -69.79
N GLY A 82 -30.89 -1.47 -69.01
CA GLY A 82 -30.15 -0.33 -69.56
C GLY A 82 -28.96 -0.74 -70.43
N ALA A 83 -28.23 -1.79 -70.02
CA ALA A 83 -27.11 -2.35 -70.76
C ALA A 83 -27.58 -2.98 -72.08
N GLU A 84 -28.66 -3.78 -72.05
CA GLU A 84 -29.28 -4.35 -73.25
C GLU A 84 -29.74 -3.26 -74.24
N TYR A 85 -30.39 -2.21 -73.73
CA TYR A 85 -30.80 -1.06 -74.54
C TYR A 85 -29.59 -0.39 -75.21
N LEU A 86 -28.54 -0.06 -74.46
CA LEU A 86 -27.33 0.56 -75.01
C LEU A 86 -26.63 -0.35 -76.03
N GLN A 87 -26.56 -1.65 -75.75
CA GLN A 87 -25.98 -2.63 -76.67
C GLN A 87 -26.77 -2.72 -77.98
N SER A 88 -28.11 -2.76 -77.92
CA SER A 88 -28.98 -2.75 -79.10
C SER A 88 -28.79 -1.46 -79.90
N LEU A 89 -28.71 -0.30 -79.24
CA LEU A 89 -28.50 0.99 -79.90
C LEU A 89 -27.16 1.02 -80.64
N LEU A 90 -26.07 0.62 -79.98
CA LEU A 90 -24.73 0.57 -80.58
C LEU A 90 -24.66 -0.39 -81.77
N THR A 91 -25.29 -1.56 -81.66
CA THR A 91 -25.21 -2.61 -82.68
C THR A 91 -26.15 -2.34 -83.87
N GLU A 92 -27.42 -2.02 -83.60
CA GLU A 92 -28.47 -1.89 -84.63
C GLU A 92 -28.47 -0.52 -85.30
N SER A 93 -28.27 0.56 -84.54
CA SER A 93 -28.35 1.92 -85.10
C SER A 93 -27.01 2.46 -85.61
N LEU A 94 -25.90 2.07 -84.99
CA LEU A 94 -24.55 2.56 -85.31
C LEU A 94 -23.65 1.50 -85.96
N GLY A 95 -24.05 0.23 -85.98
CA GLY A 95 -23.23 -0.86 -86.54
C GLY A 95 -21.92 -1.10 -85.79
N LEU A 96 -21.82 -0.64 -84.55
CA LEU A 96 -20.63 -0.77 -83.71
C LEU A 96 -20.74 -2.06 -82.91
N SER A 97 -20.01 -3.09 -83.34
CA SER A 97 -19.82 -4.33 -82.59
C SER A 97 -18.48 -4.28 -81.84
N PRO A 98 -18.32 -4.99 -80.71
CA PRO A 98 -17.01 -5.20 -80.09
C PRO A 98 -15.96 -5.76 -81.07
N SER A 99 -16.39 -6.51 -82.09
CA SER A 99 -15.53 -7.02 -83.16
C SER A 99 -15.06 -5.96 -84.17
N SER A 100 -15.62 -4.75 -84.12
CA SER A 100 -15.26 -3.62 -84.99
C SER A 100 -14.02 -2.88 -84.48
N LEU A 101 -13.58 -3.15 -83.25
CA LEU A 101 -12.37 -2.57 -82.66
C LEU A 101 -11.13 -3.38 -83.06
N SER A 102 -9.96 -2.73 -83.07
CA SER A 102 -8.68 -3.45 -83.14
C SER A 102 -8.46 -4.28 -81.87
N GLU A 103 -7.55 -5.26 -81.93
CA GLU A 103 -7.12 -6.03 -80.76
C GLU A 103 -6.65 -5.11 -79.62
N GLU A 104 -5.87 -4.09 -79.98
CA GLU A 104 -5.39 -3.07 -79.04
C GLU A 104 -6.54 -2.23 -78.45
N GLY A 105 -7.50 -1.79 -79.27
CA GLY A 105 -8.66 -1.03 -78.78
C GLY A 105 -9.53 -1.84 -77.81
N THR A 106 -9.69 -3.14 -78.10
CA THR A 106 -10.40 -4.07 -77.21
C THR A 106 -9.67 -4.25 -75.88
N ALA A 107 -8.34 -4.39 -75.92
CA ALA A 107 -7.52 -4.50 -74.71
C ALA A 107 -7.60 -3.25 -73.82
N HIS A 108 -7.57 -2.05 -74.41
CA HIS A 108 -7.73 -0.79 -73.67
C HIS A 108 -9.12 -0.67 -73.05
N LEU A 109 -10.17 -1.03 -73.77
CA LEU A 109 -11.54 -1.01 -73.25
C LEU A 109 -11.71 -1.99 -72.09
N ASN A 110 -11.21 -3.22 -72.22
CA ASN A 110 -11.24 -4.20 -71.14
C ASN A 110 -10.49 -3.69 -69.91
N THR A 111 -9.29 -3.13 -70.09
CA THR A 111 -8.50 -2.56 -68.98
C THR A 111 -9.26 -1.42 -68.29
N LEU A 112 -9.97 -0.58 -69.05
CA LEU A 112 -10.77 0.51 -68.50
C LEU A 112 -11.96 -0.03 -67.68
N VAL A 113 -12.66 -1.04 -68.19
CA VAL A 113 -13.77 -1.71 -67.49
C VAL A 113 -13.27 -2.41 -66.23
N ASP A 114 -12.18 -3.17 -66.32
CA ASP A 114 -11.57 -3.86 -65.18
C ASP A 114 -11.13 -2.85 -64.11
N SER A 115 -10.53 -1.73 -64.52
CA SER A 115 -10.14 -0.66 -63.61
C SER A 115 -11.36 -0.02 -62.92
N ALA A 116 -12.45 0.22 -63.65
CA ALA A 116 -13.70 0.73 -63.07
C ALA A 116 -14.30 -0.24 -62.05
N MET A 117 -14.28 -1.55 -62.36
CA MET A 117 -14.77 -2.60 -61.47
C MET A 117 -13.91 -2.72 -60.21
N ILE A 118 -12.58 -2.68 -60.33
CA ILE A 118 -11.65 -2.74 -59.20
C ILE A 118 -11.81 -1.52 -58.28
N LEU A 119 -12.01 -0.34 -58.86
CA LEU A 119 -12.21 0.91 -58.13
C LEU A 119 -13.67 1.14 -57.71
N GLU A 120 -14.58 0.23 -58.07
CA GLU A 120 -16.02 0.29 -57.80
C GLU A 120 -16.66 1.61 -58.27
N THR A 121 -16.24 2.13 -59.43
CA THR A 121 -16.77 3.39 -59.98
C THR A 121 -18.09 3.15 -60.72
N LYS A 122 -18.99 4.15 -60.65
CA LYS A 122 -20.31 4.09 -61.32
C LYS A 122 -20.25 4.37 -62.81
N ASP A 123 -19.17 5.01 -63.26
CA ASP A 123 -18.95 5.44 -64.63
C ASP A 123 -17.46 5.35 -64.98
N THR A 124 -17.17 5.55 -66.27
CA THR A 124 -15.81 5.56 -66.81
C THR A 124 -15.27 6.99 -66.99
N TYR A 125 -15.85 7.99 -66.30
CA TYR A 125 -15.36 9.35 -66.37
C TYR A 125 -14.05 9.51 -65.60
N LEU A 126 -13.13 10.28 -66.18
CA LEU A 126 -11.80 10.53 -65.62
C LEU A 126 -11.86 11.10 -64.18
N THR A 127 -12.82 11.99 -63.91
CA THR A 127 -13.01 12.58 -62.58
C THR A 127 -13.35 11.53 -61.52
N SER A 128 -14.20 10.55 -61.85
CA SER A 128 -14.59 9.48 -60.95
C SER A 128 -13.42 8.56 -60.62
N PHE A 129 -12.60 8.24 -61.63
CA PHE A 129 -11.34 7.52 -61.42
C PHE A 129 -10.38 8.27 -60.50
N PHE A 130 -10.17 9.58 -60.73
CA PHE A 130 -9.30 10.38 -59.87
C PHE A 130 -9.80 10.43 -58.43
N CYS A 131 -11.11 10.61 -58.22
CA CYS A 131 -11.71 10.58 -56.89
C CYS A 131 -11.52 9.21 -56.22
N ALA A 132 -11.88 8.11 -56.90
CA ALA A 132 -11.75 6.77 -56.34
C ALA A 132 -10.29 6.42 -56.01
N ILE A 133 -9.35 6.74 -56.90
CA ILE A 133 -7.91 6.54 -56.65
C ILE A 133 -7.45 7.36 -55.44
N SER A 134 -7.87 8.63 -55.35
CA SER A 134 -7.53 9.51 -54.23
C SER A 134 -8.07 8.94 -52.91
N ASP A 135 -9.33 8.52 -52.88
CA ASP A 135 -9.97 7.96 -51.68
C ASP A 135 -9.26 6.69 -51.24
N ARG A 136 -8.99 5.75 -52.15
CA ARG A 136 -8.23 4.53 -51.86
C ARG A 136 -6.81 4.82 -51.39
N THR A 137 -6.16 5.84 -51.94
CA THR A 137 -4.81 6.26 -51.52
C THR A 137 -4.83 6.82 -50.09
N LEU A 138 -5.84 7.62 -49.75
CA LEU A 138 -6.03 8.14 -48.39
C LEU A 138 -6.33 7.03 -47.39
N GLU A 139 -7.20 6.07 -47.74
CA GLU A 139 -7.49 4.89 -46.93
C GLU A 139 -6.22 4.05 -46.68
N LEU A 140 -5.42 3.82 -47.72
CA LEU A 140 -4.15 3.09 -47.63
C LEU A 140 -3.20 3.79 -46.66
N HIS A 141 -2.98 5.10 -46.80
CA HIS A 141 -2.11 5.85 -45.90
C HIS A 141 -2.62 5.89 -44.46
N ALA A 142 -3.94 6.01 -44.26
CA ALA A 142 -4.54 5.94 -42.93
C ALA A 142 -4.31 4.56 -42.28
N ALA A 143 -4.47 3.48 -43.04
CA ALA A 143 -4.20 2.12 -42.59
C ALA A 143 -2.72 1.90 -42.27
N GLU A 144 -1.80 2.36 -43.13
CA GLU A 144 -0.36 2.30 -42.91
C GLU A 144 0.07 3.05 -41.64
N SER A 145 -0.47 4.26 -41.44
CA SER A 145 -0.21 5.08 -40.25
C SER A 145 -0.67 4.35 -38.97
N LYS A 146 -1.88 3.77 -39.00
CA LYS A 146 -2.41 2.97 -37.89
C LYS A 146 -1.58 1.72 -37.62
N ASN A 147 -1.12 1.03 -38.67
CA ASN A 147 -0.23 -0.13 -38.53
C ASN A 147 1.09 0.26 -37.86
N LYS A 148 1.71 1.34 -38.31
CA LYS A 148 2.95 1.87 -37.70
C LYS A 148 2.75 2.26 -36.24
N GLU A 149 1.62 2.87 -35.89
CA GLU A 149 1.28 3.17 -34.50
C GLU A 149 1.14 1.89 -33.65
N MET A 150 0.44 0.88 -34.17
CA MET A 150 0.28 -0.40 -33.49
C MET A 150 1.62 -1.12 -33.28
N GLU A 151 2.50 -1.11 -34.27
CA GLU A 151 3.87 -1.65 -34.13
C GLU A 151 4.66 -0.94 -33.03
N GLN A 152 4.59 0.39 -32.96
CA GLN A 152 5.24 1.15 -31.90
C GLN A 152 4.67 0.81 -30.52
N ARG A 153 3.34 0.68 -30.41
CA ARG A 153 2.67 0.23 -29.18
C ARG A 153 3.12 -1.17 -28.78
N LEU A 154 3.24 -2.10 -29.73
CA LEU A 154 3.72 -3.46 -29.49
C LEU A 154 5.15 -3.46 -28.96
N VAL A 155 6.06 -2.70 -29.59
CA VAL A 155 7.45 -2.58 -29.13
C VAL A 155 7.52 -1.99 -27.71
N ASN A 156 6.69 -0.99 -27.39
CA ASN A 156 6.63 -0.42 -26.05
C ASN A 156 6.11 -1.44 -25.02
N LEU A 157 5.02 -2.15 -25.34
CA LEU A 157 4.49 -3.22 -24.48
C LEU A 157 5.51 -4.32 -24.25
N LYS A 158 6.26 -4.72 -25.28
CA LYS A 158 7.35 -5.71 -25.15
C LYS A 158 8.44 -5.22 -24.20
N LYS A 159 8.87 -3.96 -24.30
CA LYS A 159 9.86 -3.36 -23.37
C LYS A 159 9.34 -3.35 -21.93
N LYS A 160 8.09 -2.95 -21.72
CA LYS A 160 7.45 -2.96 -20.39
C LYS A 160 7.35 -4.38 -19.83
N LEU A 161 6.93 -5.34 -20.65
CA LEU A 161 6.83 -6.75 -20.25
C LEU A 161 8.19 -7.30 -19.81
N THR A 162 9.25 -7.03 -20.57
CA THR A 162 10.61 -7.46 -20.18
C THR A 162 11.06 -6.80 -18.88
N ALA A 163 10.80 -5.51 -18.67
CA ALA A 163 11.13 -4.82 -17.42
C ALA A 163 10.37 -5.41 -16.22
N THR A 164 9.07 -5.67 -16.37
CA THR A 164 8.25 -6.30 -15.33
C THR A 164 8.72 -7.71 -15.01
N LEU A 165 9.07 -8.52 -16.02
CA LEU A 165 9.59 -9.88 -15.81
C LEU A 165 10.92 -9.88 -15.03
N VAL A 166 11.80 -8.93 -15.32
CA VAL A 166 13.05 -8.77 -14.56
C VAL A 166 12.77 -8.40 -13.10
N LEU A 167 11.82 -7.47 -12.87
CA LEU A 167 11.42 -7.08 -11.52
C LEU A 167 10.79 -8.26 -10.75
N GLU A 168 9.94 -9.04 -11.40
CA GLU A 168 9.33 -10.26 -10.83
C GLU A 168 10.40 -11.24 -10.37
N LYS A 169 11.41 -11.53 -11.22
CA LYS A 169 12.53 -12.41 -10.86
C LYS A 169 13.36 -11.87 -9.70
N GLN A 170 13.52 -10.56 -9.60
CA GLN A 170 14.21 -9.94 -8.48
C GLN A 170 13.40 -10.07 -7.17
N LEU A 171 12.08 -9.85 -7.24
CA LEU A 171 11.18 -10.03 -6.09
C LEU A 171 11.15 -11.48 -5.61
N GLU A 172 11.11 -12.45 -6.52
CA GLU A 172 11.19 -13.88 -6.20
C GLU A 172 12.47 -14.21 -5.42
N LYS A 173 13.62 -13.66 -5.87
CA LYS A 173 14.90 -13.83 -5.18
C LYS A 173 14.92 -13.17 -3.80
N ASP A 174 14.34 -11.99 -3.67
CA ASP A 174 14.32 -11.27 -2.39
C ASP A 174 13.34 -11.90 -1.39
N LEU A 175 12.25 -12.50 -1.87
CA LEU A 175 11.35 -13.31 -1.06
C LEU A 175 12.08 -14.52 -0.48
N GLU A 176 12.86 -15.24 -1.28
CA GLU A 176 13.62 -16.40 -0.80
C GLU A 176 14.67 -16.02 0.25
N LYS A 177 15.38 -14.90 0.05
CA LYS A 177 16.29 -14.35 1.08
C LYS A 177 15.54 -13.98 2.36
N THR A 178 14.36 -13.37 2.24
CA THR A 178 13.57 -12.96 3.40
C THR A 178 13.07 -14.18 4.17
N LYS A 179 12.66 -15.23 3.46
CA LYS A 179 12.25 -16.51 4.06
C LYS A 179 13.39 -17.15 4.85
N THR A 180 14.58 -17.27 4.26
CA THR A 180 15.76 -17.82 4.95
C THR A 180 16.15 -16.97 6.17
N HIS A 181 16.06 -15.63 6.07
CA HIS A 181 16.30 -14.75 7.21
C HIS A 181 15.27 -14.95 8.33
N LEU A 182 13.99 -15.10 7.97
CA LEU A 182 12.91 -15.38 8.91
C LEU A 182 13.14 -16.70 9.65
N GLU A 183 13.52 -17.77 8.94
CA GLU A 183 13.84 -19.07 9.55
C GLU A 183 14.98 -18.95 10.59
N ILE A 184 16.02 -18.18 10.26
CA ILE A 184 17.13 -17.90 11.20
C ILE A 184 16.65 -17.12 12.42
N GLU A 185 15.82 -16.09 12.22
CA GLU A 185 15.35 -15.24 13.32
C GLU A 185 14.37 -16.00 14.23
N VAL A 186 13.52 -16.85 13.67
CA VAL A 186 12.65 -17.76 14.43
C VAL A 186 13.51 -18.66 15.31
N ALA A 187 14.51 -19.35 14.76
CA ALA A 187 15.40 -20.22 15.53
C ALA A 187 16.15 -19.47 16.65
N LYS A 188 16.61 -18.23 16.37
CA LYS A 188 17.23 -17.37 17.40
C LYS A 188 16.25 -16.97 18.49
N SER A 189 15.02 -16.61 18.12
CA SER A 189 13.99 -16.21 19.07
C SER A 189 13.57 -17.38 19.97
N GLU A 190 13.46 -18.59 19.41
CA GLU A 190 13.20 -19.83 20.16
C GLU A 190 14.35 -20.13 21.14
N ASN A 191 15.60 -20.00 20.72
CA ASN A 191 16.75 -20.15 21.61
C ASN A 191 16.74 -19.12 22.76
N ARG A 192 16.44 -17.85 22.46
CA ARG A 192 16.28 -16.81 23.48
C ARG A 192 15.17 -17.12 24.47
N LEU A 193 14.04 -17.64 23.99
CA LEU A 193 12.92 -18.04 24.83
C LEU A 193 13.33 -19.19 25.77
N GLN A 194 13.99 -20.22 25.25
CA GLN A 194 14.51 -21.33 26.07
C GLN A 194 15.51 -20.84 27.13
N ASN A 195 16.42 -19.93 26.76
CA ASN A 195 17.37 -19.36 27.72
C ASN A 195 16.67 -18.52 28.80
N LEU A 196 15.62 -17.79 28.45
CA LEU A 196 14.83 -17.02 29.40
C LEU A 196 14.10 -17.93 30.39
N GLN A 197 13.48 -19.02 29.92
CA GLN A 197 12.86 -20.04 30.76
C GLN A 197 13.88 -20.66 31.73
N PHE A 198 15.07 -21.03 31.24
CA PHE A 198 16.14 -21.55 32.10
C PHE A 198 16.57 -20.56 33.19
N LEU A 199 16.65 -19.26 32.88
CA LEU A 199 17.00 -18.23 33.85
C LEU A 199 15.90 -18.00 34.89
N GLU A 200 14.63 -18.13 34.48
CA GLU A 200 13.47 -18.07 35.37
C GLU A 200 13.50 -19.24 36.36
N ASP A 201 13.61 -20.47 35.86
CA ASP A 201 13.73 -21.69 36.68
C ASP A 201 14.90 -21.58 37.68
N LYS A 202 16.06 -21.08 37.22
CA LYS A 202 17.23 -20.86 38.07
C LYS A 202 17.01 -19.78 39.12
N SER A 203 16.26 -18.73 38.80
CA SER A 203 15.90 -17.70 39.77
C SER A 203 15.01 -18.27 40.86
N GLU A 204 14.05 -19.11 40.51
CA GLU A 204 13.17 -19.78 41.46
C GLU A 204 13.94 -20.75 42.36
N ASP A 205 14.84 -21.58 41.81
CA ASP A 205 15.74 -22.45 42.60
C ASP A 205 16.54 -21.63 43.62
N LEU A 206 17.16 -20.54 43.18
CA LEU A 206 17.94 -19.67 44.07
C LEU A 206 17.08 -19.05 45.17
N LYS A 207 15.85 -18.60 44.87
CA LYS A 207 14.91 -18.10 45.88
C LYS A 207 14.58 -19.17 46.93
N ILE A 208 14.32 -20.40 46.49
CA ILE A 208 14.02 -21.53 47.40
C ILE A 208 15.24 -21.84 48.29
N ARG A 209 16.44 -21.84 47.72
CA ARG A 209 17.69 -22.10 48.46
C ARG A 209 18.01 -21.01 49.46
N ILE A 210 17.82 -19.73 49.10
CA ILE A 210 17.98 -18.59 50.01
C ILE A 210 17.00 -18.74 51.18
N LYS A 211 15.72 -18.97 50.90
CA LYS A 211 14.71 -19.15 51.94
C LYS A 211 15.05 -20.30 52.90
N THR A 212 15.48 -21.45 52.36
CA THR A 212 15.92 -22.60 53.17
C THR A 212 17.13 -22.24 54.05
N ALA A 213 18.11 -21.51 53.50
CA ALA A 213 19.30 -21.09 54.26
C ALA A 213 18.95 -20.06 55.35
N GLU A 214 18.04 -19.13 55.08
CA GLU A 214 17.50 -18.18 56.06
C GLU A 214 16.76 -18.91 57.19
N GLU A 215 15.93 -19.89 56.86
CA GLU A 215 15.24 -20.74 57.85
C GLU A 215 16.25 -21.53 58.71
N GLN A 216 17.32 -22.05 58.11
CA GLN A 216 18.41 -22.72 58.85
C GLN A 216 19.20 -21.78 59.76
N LEU A 217 19.48 -20.55 59.31
CA LEU A 217 20.13 -19.50 60.11
C LEU A 217 19.25 -19.05 61.27
N ALA A 218 17.94 -18.93 61.06
CA ALA A 218 16.99 -18.64 62.12
C ALA A 218 16.92 -19.80 63.13
N ALA A 219 16.90 -21.05 62.67
CA ALA A 219 16.86 -22.24 63.52
C ALA A 219 18.14 -22.45 64.35
N SER A 220 19.30 -22.02 63.85
CA SER A 220 20.57 -22.05 64.59
C SER A 220 20.70 -20.94 65.65
N GLY A 221 19.69 -20.05 65.74
CA GLY A 221 19.61 -19.02 66.77
C GLY A 221 20.41 -17.76 66.44
N LEU A 222 20.65 -17.46 65.15
CA LEU A 222 21.29 -16.22 64.76
C LEU A 222 20.41 -15.02 65.14
N ASP A 223 20.93 -14.17 66.04
CA ASP A 223 20.29 -12.92 66.45
C ASP A 223 20.49 -11.83 65.38
N GLN A 224 19.44 -11.08 65.04
CA GLN A 224 19.50 -9.98 64.07
C GLN A 224 20.46 -8.85 64.51
N SER A 225 20.81 -8.81 65.79
CA SER A 225 21.84 -7.90 66.32
C SER A 225 23.25 -8.19 65.79
N LEU A 226 23.53 -9.43 65.35
CA LEU A 226 24.81 -9.88 64.81
C LEU A 226 24.92 -9.72 63.28
N LEU A 227 23.85 -9.25 62.62
CA LEU A 227 23.90 -8.93 61.20
C LEU A 227 24.90 -7.80 60.94
N HIS A 228 25.52 -7.84 59.74
CA HIS A 228 26.53 -6.85 59.36
C HIS A 228 26.00 -5.42 59.48
N GLU A 229 24.77 -5.16 59.05
CA GLU A 229 24.14 -3.84 59.17
C GLU A 229 24.03 -3.37 60.63
N SER A 230 23.53 -4.24 61.52
CA SER A 230 23.46 -3.97 62.96
C SER A 230 24.85 -3.73 63.56
N LEU A 231 25.84 -4.56 63.20
CA LEU A 231 27.22 -4.44 63.68
C LEU A 231 27.90 -3.16 63.20
N VAL A 232 27.69 -2.77 61.94
CA VAL A 232 28.18 -1.52 61.37
C VAL A 232 27.54 -0.35 62.12
N SER A 233 26.22 -0.34 62.29
CA SER A 233 25.53 0.73 63.03
C SER A 233 25.99 0.84 64.49
N MET A 234 26.26 -0.29 65.15
CA MET A 234 26.83 -0.29 66.51
C MET A 234 28.26 0.22 66.53
N SER A 235 29.07 -0.13 65.53
CA SER A 235 30.46 0.34 65.41
C SER A 235 30.53 1.84 65.12
N GLU A 236 29.61 2.36 64.30
CA GLU A 236 29.48 3.79 64.01
C GLU A 236 29.09 4.55 65.29
N LYS A 237 28.10 4.06 66.05
CA LYS A 237 27.71 4.63 67.35
C LYS A 237 28.84 4.58 68.37
N LEU A 238 29.62 3.49 68.39
CA LEU A 238 30.76 3.36 69.29
C LEU A 238 31.85 4.36 68.93
N ALA A 239 32.14 4.53 67.64
CA ALA A 239 33.10 5.53 67.16
C ALA A 239 32.68 6.95 67.53
N GLU A 240 31.40 7.29 67.36
CA GLU A 240 30.83 8.58 67.78
C GLU A 240 30.98 8.79 69.29
N MET A 241 30.59 7.81 70.11
CA MET A 241 30.73 7.89 71.57
C MET A 241 32.20 7.96 72.00
N GLN A 242 33.11 7.31 71.27
CA GLN A 242 34.54 7.38 71.54
C GLN A 242 35.13 8.75 71.17
N GLU A 243 34.67 9.39 70.09
CA GLU A 243 35.02 10.76 69.76
C GLU A 243 34.51 11.74 70.83
N GLU A 244 33.27 11.58 71.30
CA GLU A 244 32.73 12.33 72.44
C GLU A 244 33.57 12.11 73.71
N MET A 245 33.95 10.87 74.00
CA MET A 245 34.79 10.54 75.16
C MET A 245 36.17 11.19 75.07
N VAL A 246 36.81 11.20 73.89
CA VAL A 246 38.08 11.89 73.67
C VAL A 246 37.92 13.40 73.88
N HIS A 247 36.85 13.99 73.36
CA HIS A 247 36.56 15.41 73.56
C HIS A 247 36.30 15.77 75.04
N VAL A 248 35.52 14.95 75.75
CA VAL A 248 35.26 15.12 77.20
C VAL A 248 36.53 14.93 78.01
N LYS A 249 37.36 13.93 77.68
CA LYS A 249 38.64 13.70 78.35
C LYS A 249 39.61 14.86 78.14
N LYS A 250 39.69 15.42 76.92
CA LYS A 250 40.47 16.63 76.63
C LYS A 250 39.96 17.83 77.43
N LYS A 251 38.63 17.99 77.54
CA LYS A 251 38.04 19.00 78.43
C LYS A 251 38.48 18.78 79.88
N LEU A 252 38.40 17.55 80.37
CA LEU A 252 38.79 17.20 81.74
C LEU A 252 40.28 17.43 82.01
N GLU A 253 41.16 17.13 81.06
CA GLU A 253 42.61 17.38 81.17
C GLU A 253 42.91 18.86 81.46
N TYR A 254 42.19 19.81 80.83
CA TYR A 254 42.34 21.24 81.18
C TYR A 254 41.97 21.57 82.64
N TYR A 255 41.14 20.73 83.28
CA TYR A 255 40.70 20.93 84.66
C TYR A 255 41.51 20.12 85.68
N LEU A 256 42.34 19.15 85.25
CA LEU A 256 43.12 18.30 86.18
C LEU A 256 44.22 19.09 86.93
N ASP A 257 44.74 20.16 86.33
CA ASP A 257 45.74 21.02 86.97
C ASP A 257 45.12 22.02 87.98
N LEU A 258 43.78 22.09 88.05
CA LEU A 258 43.07 22.97 88.97
C LEU A 258 42.74 22.25 90.28
N PRO A 259 42.93 22.89 91.44
CA PRO A 259 42.52 22.33 92.72
C PRO A 259 41.01 22.05 92.75
N PRO A 260 40.52 20.96 93.38
CA PRO A 260 39.10 20.60 93.41
C PRO A 260 38.17 21.65 94.07
N ASN A 261 38.73 22.63 94.78
CA ASN A 261 37.99 23.70 95.45
C ASN A 261 37.96 24.97 94.59
N LEU A 262 36.75 25.40 94.19
CA LEU A 262 36.49 26.52 93.29
C LEU A 262 37.15 27.84 93.74
N SER A 263 37.19 28.11 95.05
CA SER A 263 37.81 29.31 95.60
C SER A 263 39.33 29.29 95.43
N LEU A 264 39.95 28.12 95.60
CA LEU A 264 41.40 27.94 95.51
C LEU A 264 41.87 27.89 94.05
N ALA A 265 41.05 27.33 93.16
CA ALA A 265 41.28 27.35 91.71
C ALA A 265 41.27 28.78 91.15
N ARG A 266 40.33 29.63 91.60
CA ARG A 266 40.29 31.05 91.20
C ARG A 266 41.58 31.78 91.59
N VAL A 267 42.09 31.54 92.80
CA VAL A 267 43.34 32.14 93.27
C VAL A 267 44.53 31.69 92.41
N LYS A 268 44.66 30.38 92.13
CA LYS A 268 45.76 29.87 91.29
C LYS A 268 45.70 30.36 89.84
N VAL A 269 44.50 30.49 89.26
CA VAL A 269 44.35 31.08 87.91
C VAL A 269 44.75 32.55 87.91
N GLU A 270 44.42 33.29 88.97
CA GLU A 270 44.78 34.70 89.09
C GLU A 270 46.29 34.90 89.35
N GLU A 271 46.91 34.00 90.12
CA GLU A 271 48.35 33.95 90.34
C GLU A 271 49.11 33.63 89.04
N ALA A 272 48.70 32.59 88.31
CA ALA A 272 49.28 32.25 87.00
C ALA A 272 49.09 33.38 85.96
N LYS A 273 47.96 34.11 86.00
CA LYS A 273 47.78 35.31 85.17
C LYS A 273 48.75 36.43 85.52
N ARG A 274 49.05 36.63 86.80
CA ARG A 274 50.06 37.61 87.23
C ARG A 274 51.46 37.18 86.82
N GLU A 275 51.79 35.89 86.94
CA GLU A 275 53.07 35.35 86.47
C GLU A 275 53.22 35.48 84.95
N LEU A 276 52.17 35.19 84.17
CA LEU A 276 52.19 35.37 82.71
C LEU A 276 52.39 36.83 82.33
N ASN A 277 51.65 37.76 82.93
CA ASN A 277 51.83 39.18 82.67
C ASN A 277 53.25 39.65 83.03
N ALA A 278 53.82 39.16 84.13
CA ALA A 278 55.19 39.48 84.51
C ALA A 278 56.20 38.94 83.49
N LEU A 279 55.99 37.72 82.97
CA LEU A 279 56.86 37.11 81.96
C LEU A 279 56.70 37.78 80.59
N GLU A 280 55.49 38.19 80.20
CA GLU A 280 55.24 38.97 78.98
C GLU A 280 55.86 40.37 79.07
N GLU A 281 55.83 41.00 80.25
CA GLU A 281 56.54 42.25 80.51
C GLU A 281 58.07 42.05 80.46
N GLU A 282 58.59 40.96 81.00
CA GLU A 282 60.02 40.62 80.92
C GLU A 282 60.46 40.33 79.48
N PHE A 283 59.66 39.56 78.74
CA PHE A 283 59.88 39.27 77.33
C PHE A 283 59.81 40.55 76.49
N SER A 284 58.85 41.43 76.78
CA SER A 284 58.74 42.75 76.13
C SER A 284 59.97 43.61 76.42
N LYS A 285 60.47 43.62 77.66
CA LYS A 285 61.73 44.29 78.03
C LYS A 285 62.96 43.70 77.34
N GLN A 286 63.03 42.37 77.22
CA GLN A 286 64.12 41.71 76.48
C GLN A 286 64.08 42.02 74.99
N ILE A 287 62.89 42.06 74.38
CA ILE A 287 62.72 42.51 72.99
C ILE A 287 63.16 43.97 72.86
N GLU A 288 62.73 44.86 73.77
CA GLU A 288 63.13 46.28 73.77
C GLU A 288 64.65 46.46 73.91
N MET A 289 65.30 45.70 74.80
CA MET A 289 66.77 45.67 74.94
C MET A 289 67.46 45.20 73.67
N LEU A 290 66.99 44.12 73.04
CA LEU A 290 67.55 43.63 71.78
C LEU A 290 67.39 44.65 70.65
N THR A 291 66.29 45.38 70.59
CA THR A 291 66.13 46.47 69.60
C THR A 291 67.04 47.66 69.89
N HIS A 292 67.36 47.96 71.15
CA HIS A 292 68.30 49.02 71.52
C HIS A 292 69.76 48.62 71.18
N ASP A 293 70.15 47.37 71.44
CA ASP A 293 71.49 46.84 71.13
C ASP A 293 71.76 46.71 69.62
N VAL A 294 70.71 46.46 68.81
CA VAL A 294 70.79 46.46 67.33
C VAL A 294 70.93 47.88 66.76
N GLN A 295 70.52 48.92 67.49
CA GLN A 295 70.67 50.32 67.05
C GLN A 295 72.04 50.92 67.37
N GLU A 296 72.70 50.51 68.46
CA GLU A 296 74.05 51.01 68.81
C GLU A 296 75.18 50.34 68.03
N THR A 297 75.00 49.09 67.58
CA THR A 297 76.03 48.36 66.79
C THR A 297 76.09 48.73 65.30
N LYS A 298 75.21 49.61 64.81
CA LYS A 298 75.29 50.19 63.44
C LYS A 298 76.12 51.48 63.34
N LYS A 299 76.79 51.93 64.42
CA LYS A 299 77.58 53.18 64.47
C LYS A 299 79.10 52.99 64.67
N LEU A 300 79.65 51.81 64.35
CA LEU A 300 81.10 51.58 64.19
C LEU A 300 81.40 50.98 62.82
#